data_AF-A0A2D4L9B8-F1
#
_entry.id   AF-A0A2D4L9B8-F1
#
_cell.length_a   1.000
_cell.length_b   1.000
_cell.length_c   1.000
_cell.angle_alpha   90.00
_cell.angle_beta   90.00
_cell.angle_gamma   90.00
#
_symmetry.space_group_name_H-M   'P 1'
#
loop_
_entity.id
_entity.type
_entity.pdbx_description
1 polymer ?
#
loop_
_entity_poly.entity_id
_entity_poly.type
_entity_poly.pdbx_seq_one_letter_code
_entity_poly.pdbx_strand_id
1 'polypeptide(L)'
;SKEAGKILGDALKLGFSRPWPEVMQNITGQPNMSAEALLTYFEPLTKWLIEKNRENNETLGWPEYTWQAYAGESEVNFLGMSLSNSEIEAGQWILFAIGLILLITTIALGVTNFRQRKAFKSSSEMELK
;
A
#
# COMPACT_ATOMS: atom_id res chain seq x y z
N SER A 1 -28.11 39.02 5.30
CA SER A 1 -29.20 39.17 6.28
C SER A 1 -28.60 39.42 7.65
N LYS A 2 -29.18 40.34 8.44
CA LYS A 2 -28.70 40.65 9.80
C LYS A 2 -29.00 39.52 10.77
N GLU A 3 -30.11 38.82 10.54
CA GLU A 3 -30.64 37.72 11.34
C GLU A 3 -29.74 36.49 11.21
N ALA A 4 -29.39 36.10 9.98
CA ALA A 4 -28.48 34.98 9.73
C ALA A 4 -27.08 35.23 10.33
N GLY A 5 -26.58 36.47 10.21
CA GLY A 5 -25.30 36.87 10.80
C GLY A 5 -25.31 36.82 12.33
N LYS A 6 -26.44 37.16 12.97
CA LYS A 6 -26.60 37.05 14.43
C LYS A 6 -26.54 35.59 14.89
N ILE A 7 -27.29 34.69 14.25
CA ILE A 7 -27.31 33.26 14.59
C ILE A 7 -25.90 32.66 14.50
N LEU A 8 -25.22 32.90 13.37
CA LEU A 8 -23.87 32.40 13.16
C LEU A 8 -22.87 33.02 14.16
N GLY A 9 -22.96 34.33 14.38
CA GLY A 9 -22.08 35.03 15.31
C GLY A 9 -22.24 34.55 16.76
N ASP A 10 -23.48 34.29 17.20
CA ASP A 10 -23.74 33.79 18.54
C ASP A 10 -23.22 32.36 18.73
N ALA A 11 -23.31 31.50 17.71
CA ALA A 11 -22.70 30.18 17.73
C ALA A 11 -21.16 30.24 17.79
N LEU A 12 -20.53 31.08 16.96
CA LEU A 12 -19.07 31.20 16.92
C LEU A 12 -18.47 31.74 18.23
N LYS A 13 -19.18 32.62 18.94
CA LYS A 13 -18.76 33.13 20.26
C LYS A 13 -18.66 32.03 21.32
N LEU A 14 -19.48 30.98 21.24
CA LEU A 14 -19.44 29.87 22.21
C LEU A 14 -18.14 29.07 22.10
N GLY A 15 -17.55 28.97 20.90
CA GLY A 15 -16.31 28.25 20.67
C GLY A 15 -16.36 26.82 21.26
N PHE A 16 -15.36 26.48 22.08
CA PHE A 16 -15.28 25.18 22.75
C PHE A 16 -15.96 25.14 24.13
N SER A 17 -16.60 26.22 24.57
CA SER A 17 -17.20 26.29 25.93
C SER A 17 -18.45 25.42 26.09
N ARG A 18 -19.08 25.01 24.98
CA ARG A 18 -20.27 24.16 24.94
C ARG A 18 -20.04 22.96 24.03
N PRO A 19 -20.69 21.80 24.30
CA PRO A 19 -20.67 20.67 23.37
C PRO A 19 -21.20 21.08 21.99
N TRP A 20 -20.51 20.64 20.93
CA TRP A 20 -20.90 20.97 19.56
C TRP A 20 -22.36 20.62 19.19
N PRO A 21 -23.00 19.54 19.72
CA PRO A 21 -24.41 19.26 19.41
C PRO A 21 -25.37 20.32 19.97
N GLU A 22 -25.04 20.92 21.13
CA GLU A 22 -25.84 21.99 21.73
C GLU A 22 -25.76 23.26 20.88
N VAL A 23 -24.56 23.59 20.39
CA VAL A 23 -24.36 24.72 19.47
C VAL A 23 -25.07 24.46 18.15
N MET A 24 -25.00 23.24 17.62
CA MET A 24 -25.68 22.84 16.38
C MET A 24 -27.20 22.96 16.50
N GLN A 25 -27.79 22.48 17.60
CA GLN A 25 -29.21 22.60 17.91
C GLN A 25 -29.69 24.06 17.84
N ASN A 26 -28.89 25.01 18.32
CA ASN A 26 -29.24 26.44 18.29
C ASN A 26 -29.27 27.04 16.88
N ILE A 27 -28.52 26.46 15.93
CA ILE A 27 -28.41 26.97 14.55
C ILE A 27 -29.38 26.25 13.61
N THR A 28 -29.45 24.93 13.71
CA THR A 28 -30.15 24.06 12.74
C THR A 28 -31.47 23.51 13.29
N GLY A 29 -31.75 23.69 14.58
CA GLY A 29 -32.93 23.11 15.23
C GLY A 29 -32.78 21.62 15.54
N GLN A 30 -31.62 21.02 15.30
CA GLN A 30 -31.34 19.62 15.62
C GLN A 30 -29.90 19.43 16.16
N PRO A 31 -29.66 18.48 17.08
CA PRO A 31 -28.33 18.32 17.67
C PRO A 31 -27.43 17.40 16.83
N ASN A 32 -28.02 16.67 15.89
CA ASN A 32 -27.35 15.64 15.11
C ASN A 32 -26.92 16.17 13.73
N MET A 33 -25.82 15.61 13.23
CA MET A 33 -25.37 15.85 11.87
C MET A 33 -26.31 15.17 10.87
N SER A 34 -26.69 15.89 9.81
CA SER A 34 -27.51 15.38 8.72
C SER A 34 -26.94 15.81 7.37
N ALA A 35 -26.91 14.90 6.42
CA ALA A 35 -26.54 15.18 5.03
C ALA A 35 -27.71 15.77 4.21
N GLU A 36 -28.91 15.84 4.78
CA GLU A 36 -30.13 16.26 4.08
C GLU A 36 -30.00 17.62 3.40
N ALA A 37 -29.51 18.65 4.12
CA ALA A 37 -29.32 19.98 3.55
C ALA A 37 -28.36 19.98 2.35
N LEU A 38 -27.33 19.12 2.37
CA LEU A 38 -26.39 18.96 1.28
C LEU A 38 -27.04 18.27 0.07
N LEU A 39 -27.81 17.20 0.32
CA LEU A 39 -28.56 16.49 -0.71
C LEU A 39 -29.62 17.39 -1.35
N THR A 40 -30.34 18.19 -0.57
CA THR A 40 -31.32 19.17 -1.07
C THR A 40 -30.63 20.24 -1.92
N TYR A 41 -29.47 20.76 -1.49
CA TYR A 41 -28.72 21.73 -2.26
C TYR A 41 -28.31 21.19 -3.64
N PHE A 42 -27.90 19.92 -3.72
CA PHE A 42 -27.46 19.28 -4.96
C PHE A 42 -28.57 18.55 -5.74
N GLU A 43 -29.81 18.52 -5.24
CA GLU A 43 -30.91 17.73 -5.83
C GLU A 43 -31.07 17.96 -7.35
N PRO A 44 -31.04 19.21 -7.88
CA PRO A 44 -31.19 19.41 -9.32
C PRO A 44 -30.03 18.81 -10.13
N LEU A 45 -28.81 18.93 -9.62
CA LEU A 45 -27.62 18.38 -10.26
C LEU A 45 -27.62 16.85 -10.21
N THR A 46 -28.00 16.28 -9.07
CA THR A 46 -28.12 14.82 -8.92
C THR A 46 -29.12 14.25 -9.92
N LYS A 47 -30.30 14.88 -10.08
CA LYS A 47 -31.29 14.46 -11.09
C LYS A 47 -30.73 14.54 -12.50
N TRP A 48 -30.05 15.62 -12.84
CA TRP A 48 -29.43 15.80 -14.15
C TRP A 48 -28.35 14.74 -14.43
N LEU A 49 -27.47 14.46 -13.46
CA LEU A 49 -26.41 13.45 -13.59
C LEU A 49 -26.96 12.04 -13.76
N ILE A 50 -28.04 11.69 -13.04
CA ILE A 50 -28.70 10.39 -13.19
C ILE A 50 -29.23 10.22 -14.62
N GLU A 51 -29.89 11.25 -15.15
CA GLU A 51 -30.39 11.22 -16.52
C GLU A 51 -29.25 11.11 -17.53
N LYS A 52 -28.19 11.93 -17.36
CA LYS A 52 -27.06 11.95 -18.28
C LYS A 52 -26.27 10.63 -18.29
N ASN A 53 -26.04 10.04 -17.12
CA ASN A 53 -25.37 8.74 -17.01
C ASN A 53 -26.19 7.63 -17.70
N ARG A 54 -27.52 7.70 -17.61
CA ARG A 54 -28.42 6.78 -18.30
C ARG A 54 -28.38 6.96 -19.82
N GLU A 55 -28.41 8.20 -20.32
CA GLU A 55 -28.28 8.51 -21.75
C GLU A 55 -26.97 7.97 -22.33
N ASN A 56 -25.88 8.07 -21.56
CA ASN A 56 -24.54 7.63 -21.96
C ASN A 56 -24.28 6.13 -21.72
N ASN A 57 -25.22 5.39 -21.12
CA ASN A 57 -25.04 4.00 -20.68
C ASN A 57 -23.80 3.80 -19.77
N GLU A 58 -23.54 4.75 -18.87
CA GLU A 58 -22.43 4.66 -17.92
C GLU A 58 -22.67 3.58 -16.86
N THR A 59 -21.59 2.94 -16.42
CA THR A 59 -21.66 2.00 -15.29
C THR A 59 -21.46 2.74 -13.98
N LEU A 60 -22.45 2.67 -13.08
CA LEU A 60 -22.35 3.29 -11.76
C LEU A 60 -21.40 2.50 -10.86
N GLY A 61 -20.43 3.20 -10.27
CA GLY A 61 -19.42 2.61 -9.38
C GLY A 61 -18.19 2.12 -10.13
N TRP A 62 -17.46 1.20 -9.51
CA TRP A 62 -16.17 0.73 -9.98
C TRP A 62 -16.16 -0.81 -9.96
N PRO A 63 -16.82 -1.49 -10.91
CA PRO A 63 -16.92 -2.95 -10.92
C PRO A 63 -15.54 -3.62 -11.04
N GLU A 64 -14.62 -3.01 -11.78
CA GLU A 64 -13.23 -3.42 -11.90
C GLU A 64 -12.38 -2.80 -10.78
N TYR A 65 -12.61 -3.20 -9.53
CA TYR A 65 -11.92 -2.65 -8.36
C TYR A 65 -10.41 -2.96 -8.31
N THR A 66 -9.92 -3.92 -9.11
CA THR A 66 -8.50 -4.25 -9.25
C THR A 66 -7.79 -3.47 -10.35
N TRP A 67 -8.50 -2.59 -11.05
CA TRP A 67 -7.95 -1.83 -12.16
C TRP A 67 -6.89 -0.84 -11.67
N GLN A 68 -5.75 -0.78 -12.37
CA GLN A 68 -4.66 0.16 -12.11
C GLN A 68 -4.35 0.90 -13.41
N ALA A 69 -4.27 2.24 -13.34
CA ALA A 69 -4.19 3.11 -14.52
C ALA A 69 -2.95 2.93 -15.39
N TYR A 70 -1.91 2.28 -14.85
CA TYR A 70 -0.71 1.89 -15.58
C TYR A 70 -0.16 0.63 -14.93
N ALA A 71 -0.63 -0.55 -15.35
CA ALA A 71 0.28 -1.69 -15.41
C ALA A 71 1.20 -1.45 -16.62
N GLY A 72 2.01 -0.39 -16.57
CA GLY A 72 3.21 -0.36 -17.41
C GLY A 72 3.92 -1.67 -17.14
N GLU A 73 4.28 -2.40 -18.20
CA GLU A 73 4.96 -3.68 -18.13
C GLU A 73 5.87 -3.67 -16.90
N SER A 74 5.63 -4.57 -15.96
CA SER A 74 6.40 -4.68 -14.74
C SER A 74 7.80 -5.19 -15.09
N GLU A 75 8.56 -4.40 -15.83
CA GLU A 75 9.99 -4.51 -16.01
C GLU A 75 10.61 -4.16 -14.66
N VAL A 76 10.72 -5.18 -13.83
CA VAL A 76 11.47 -5.07 -12.59
C VAL A 76 12.95 -5.10 -13.00
N ASN A 77 13.66 -3.99 -12.82
CA ASN A 77 15.10 -3.94 -13.08
C ASN A 77 15.84 -4.75 -12.03
N PHE A 78 16.32 -5.94 -12.40
CA PHE A 78 17.15 -6.78 -11.55
C PHE A 78 18.54 -6.94 -12.19
N LEU A 79 19.58 -6.47 -11.48
CA LEU A 79 20.98 -6.53 -11.93
C LEU A 79 21.26 -5.86 -13.29
N GLY A 80 20.51 -4.81 -13.63
CA GLY A 80 20.66 -4.10 -14.91
C GLY A 80 20.01 -4.80 -16.10
N MET A 81 19.19 -5.83 -15.86
CA MET A 81 18.34 -6.48 -16.87
C MET A 81 16.88 -6.20 -16.54
N SER A 82 16.08 -5.85 -17.55
CA SER A 82 14.63 -5.83 -17.40
C SER A 82 14.10 -7.25 -17.53
N LEU A 83 13.33 -7.71 -16.53
CA LEU A 83 12.75 -9.05 -16.50
C LEU A 83 11.23 -8.94 -16.45
N SER A 84 10.57 -9.66 -17.35
CA SER A 84 9.11 -9.84 -17.34
C SER A 84 8.68 -10.83 -16.26
N ASN A 85 7.40 -10.83 -15.89
CA ASN A 85 6.88 -11.69 -14.82
C ASN A 85 7.17 -13.19 -14.99
N SER A 86 7.31 -13.67 -16.23
CA SER A 86 7.72 -15.06 -16.53
C SER A 86 9.21 -15.34 -16.33
N GLU A 87 10.06 -14.31 -16.44
CA GLU A 87 11.52 -14.46 -16.34
C GLU A 87 12.03 -14.23 -14.90
N ILE A 88 11.23 -13.55 -14.08
CA ILE A 88 11.46 -13.40 -12.63
C ILE A 88 11.54 -14.77 -11.94
N GLU A 89 10.69 -15.72 -12.36
CA GLU A 89 10.74 -17.10 -11.84
C GLU A 89 12.08 -17.77 -12.19
N ALA A 90 12.59 -17.58 -13.41
CA ALA A 90 13.88 -18.14 -13.84
C ALA A 90 15.07 -17.53 -13.08
N GLY A 91 15.07 -16.21 -12.87
CA GLY A 91 16.12 -15.51 -12.14
C GLY A 91 16.25 -15.97 -10.68
N GLN A 92 15.12 -16.23 -10.01
CA GLN A 92 15.13 -16.72 -8.63
C GLN A 92 15.79 -18.09 -8.50
N TRP A 93 15.48 -19.04 -9.39
CA TRP A 93 16.09 -20.37 -9.37
C TRP A 93 17.58 -20.33 -9.72
N ILE A 94 18.01 -19.43 -10.60
CA ILE A 94 19.43 -19.24 -10.93
C ILE A 94 20.21 -18.76 -9.71
N LEU A 95 19.70 -17.78 -8.95
CA LEU A 95 20.35 -17.31 -7.72
C LEU A 95 20.42 -18.40 -6.66
N PHE A 96 19.34 -19.17 -6.50
CA PHE A 96 19.32 -20.30 -5.57
C PHE A 96 20.36 -21.36 -5.95
N ALA A 97 20.49 -21.68 -7.24
CA ALA A 97 21.49 -22.61 -7.75
C ALA A 97 22.93 -22.11 -7.51
N ILE A 98 23.22 -20.84 -7.81
CA ILE A 98 24.54 -20.23 -7.54
C ILE A 98 24.84 -20.26 -6.04
N GLY A 99 23.86 -19.90 -5.20
CA GLY A 99 23.97 -19.96 -3.75
C GLY A 99 24.32 -21.37 -3.24
N LEU A 100 23.65 -22.40 -3.77
CA LEU A 100 23.97 -23.80 -3.46
C LEU A 100 25.38 -24.20 -3.89
N ILE A 101 25.82 -23.78 -5.08
CA ILE A 101 27.18 -24.06 -5.56
C ILE A 101 28.24 -23.40 -4.65
N LEU A 102 28.04 -22.14 -4.26
CA LEU A 102 28.93 -21.44 -3.33
C LEU A 102 28.94 -22.11 -1.94
N LEU A 103 27.80 -22.59 -1.46
CA LEU A 103 27.71 -23.33 -0.22
C LEU A 103 28.47 -24.67 -0.30
N ILE A 104 28.32 -25.42 -1.40
CA ILE A 104 29.02 -26.70 -1.58
C ILE A 104 30.52 -26.48 -1.69
N THR A 105 30.97 -25.48 -2.44
CA THR A 105 32.41 -25.19 -2.58
C THR A 105 33.05 -24.77 -1.26
N THR A 106 32.37 -23.94 -0.45
CA THR A 106 32.86 -23.54 0.87
C THR A 106 32.92 -24.72 1.86
N ILE A 107 31.92 -25.60 1.87
CA ILE A 107 31.93 -26.83 2.67
C ILE A 107 33.06 -27.76 2.21
N ALA A 108 33.19 -27.98 0.90
CA ALA A 108 34.24 -28.83 0.34
C ALA A 108 35.64 -28.30 0.68
N LEU A 109 35.87 -26.99 0.55
CA LEU A 109 37.12 -26.32 0.95
C LEU A 109 37.37 -26.47 2.45
N GLY A 110 36.33 -26.33 3.28
CA GLY A 110 36.41 -26.56 4.72
C GLY A 110 36.82 -28.00 5.07
N VAL A 111 36.23 -28.99 4.39
CA VAL A 111 36.53 -30.41 4.58
C VAL A 111 37.94 -30.77 4.09
N THR A 112 38.36 -30.28 2.93
CA THR A 112 39.72 -30.54 2.41
C THR A 112 40.78 -29.90 3.29
N ASN A 113 40.57 -28.66 3.75
CA ASN A 113 41.46 -27.99 4.71
C ASN A 113 41.52 -28.74 6.05
N PHE A 114 40.38 -29.20 6.57
CA PHE A 114 40.35 -30.02 7.78
C PHE A 114 41.09 -31.36 7.61
N ARG A 115 40.92 -32.02 6.45
CA ARG A 115 41.66 -33.25 6.11
C ARG A 115 43.17 -33.01 6.04
N GLN A 116 43.61 -31.92 5.41
CA GLN A 116 45.03 -31.56 5.35
C GLN A 116 45.62 -31.26 6.73
N ARG A 117 44.90 -30.52 7.59
CA ARG A 117 45.34 -30.27 8.98
C ARG A 117 45.46 -31.56 9.78
N LYS A 118 44.55 -32.52 9.59
CA LYS A 118 44.63 -33.83 10.26
C LYS A 118 45.81 -34.67 9.73
N ALA A 119 46.07 -34.65 8.42
CA ALA A 119 47.22 -35.33 7.82
C ALA A 119 48.56 -34.74 8.29
N PHE A 120 48.66 -33.40 8.37
CA PHE A 120 49.84 -32.72 8.89
C PHE A 120 50.08 -33.05 10.37
N LYS A 121 49.03 -33.00 11.21
CA LYS A 121 49.12 -33.39 12.63
C LYS A 121 49.56 -34.86 12.79
N SER A 122 49.01 -35.76 11.97
CA SER A 122 49.39 -37.18 11.94
C SER A 122 50.84 -37.42 11.47
N SER A 123 51.38 -36.57 10.60
CA SER A 123 52.76 -36.66 10.12
C SER A 123 53.75 -36.12 11.17
N SER A 124 53.42 -35.00 11.84
CA SER A 124 54.25 -34.44 12.91
C SER A 124 54.34 -35.34 14.14
N GLU A 125 53.33 -36.16 14.40
CA GLU A 125 53.35 -37.16 15.48
C GLU A 125 54.22 -38.39 15.14
N MET A 126 54.57 -38.62 13.86
CA MET A 126 55.49 -39.68 13.44
C MET A 126 56.95 -39.25 13.46
N GLU A 127 57.26 -37.95 13.44
CA GLU A 127 58.63 -37.43 13.52
C GLU A 127 59.12 -37.20 14.97
N LEU A 128 58.26 -37.40 15.97
CA LEU A 128 58.56 -37.21 17.41
C LEU A 128 58.69 -38.54 18.19
N LYS A 129 58.96 -39.67 17.54
CA LYS A 129 59.19 -40.99 18.18
C LYS A 129 60.58 -41.54 17.88
#